data_AF-A0AAW9NVG2-F1
#
_entry.id   AF-A0AAW9NVG2-F1
#
_cell.length_a   1.000
_cell.length_b   1.000
_cell.length_c   1.000
_cell.angle_alpha   90.00
_cell.angle_beta   90.00
_cell.angle_gamma   90.00
#
_symmetry.space_group_name_H-M   'P 1'
#
loop_
_entity.id
_entity.type
_entity.pdbx_description
1 polymer ?
#
loop_
_entity_poly.entity_id
_entity_poly.type
_entity_poly.pdbx_seq_one_letter_code
_entity_poly.pdbx_strand_id
1 'polypeptide(L)'
;MKKSMAVIISVFALFLAFSMGTYASTKYKFTFDGKNKAVDVQIINKKAYVPLDSVVGLYGGKATYDDKTKTYAVTSKAPAKDAPASQGSLTKTIKDVTIRIDKIVQDADSLKVYVSYINKSKKEAMTGDSLTKIVANGKQHGFDFDFNFDRYYDKDVPHAANFIEPGVTEKSVIFFKPVTADKINIVLNANFEDYRFNDVKIQK
;
A
#
# COMPACT_ATOMS: atom_id res chain seq x y z
N MET A 1 15.97 62.22 -42.87
CA MET A 1 16.24 60.77 -43.03
C MET A 1 17.16 60.15 -41.96
N LYS A 2 17.91 60.91 -41.15
CA LYS A 2 18.86 60.33 -40.15
C LYS A 2 18.26 59.95 -38.78
N LYS A 3 17.07 60.42 -38.43
CA LYS A 3 16.44 60.13 -37.12
C LYS A 3 15.52 58.88 -37.12
N SER A 4 14.97 58.50 -38.28
CA SER A 4 14.08 57.33 -38.40
C SER A 4 14.84 56.00 -38.45
N MET A 5 16.07 56.00 -38.96
CA MET A 5 16.91 54.80 -39.05
C MET A 5 17.47 54.36 -37.69
N ALA A 6 17.74 55.32 -36.79
CA ALA A 6 18.20 55.06 -35.43
C ALA A 6 17.09 54.44 -34.54
N VAL A 7 15.83 54.80 -34.77
CA VAL A 7 14.67 54.26 -34.02
C VAL A 7 14.37 52.82 -34.44
N ILE A 8 14.53 52.49 -35.72
CA ILE A 8 14.27 51.12 -36.21
C ILE A 8 15.36 50.14 -35.73
N ILE A 9 16.62 50.55 -35.69
CA ILE A 9 17.72 49.72 -35.17
C ILE A 9 17.59 49.48 -33.65
N SER A 10 17.09 50.46 -32.89
CA SER A 10 16.89 50.32 -31.45
C SER A 10 15.69 49.44 -31.09
N VAL A 11 14.63 49.43 -31.89
CA VAL A 11 13.49 48.50 -31.70
C VAL A 11 13.89 47.06 -32.07
N PHE A 12 14.70 46.87 -33.12
CA PHE A 12 15.17 45.53 -33.50
C PHE A 12 16.19 44.94 -32.50
N ALA A 13 17.04 45.77 -31.90
CA ALA A 13 17.94 45.36 -30.82
C ALA A 13 17.19 44.96 -29.53
N LEU A 14 16.02 45.56 -29.26
CA LEU A 14 15.18 45.18 -28.11
C LEU A 14 14.50 43.82 -28.30
N PHE A 15 14.16 43.43 -29.54
CA PHE A 15 13.52 42.14 -29.83
C PHE A 15 14.50 40.96 -29.84
N LEU A 16 15.78 41.18 -30.12
CA LEU A 16 16.79 40.11 -30.09
C LEU A 16 17.21 39.71 -28.66
N ALA A 17 16.95 40.56 -27.66
CA ALA A 17 17.32 40.31 -26.26
C ALA A 17 16.46 39.24 -25.55
N PHE A 18 15.37 38.76 -26.16
CA PHE A 18 14.48 37.74 -25.55
C PHE A 18 14.67 36.31 -26.07
N SER A 19 15.64 36.05 -26.95
CA SER A 19 15.78 34.73 -27.60
C SER A 19 16.87 33.82 -27.03
N MET A 20 17.46 34.15 -25.88
CA MET A 20 18.31 33.22 -25.13
C MET A 20 17.66 32.88 -23.80
N GLY A 21 16.56 32.14 -23.87
CA GLY A 21 16.15 31.28 -22.77
C GLY A 21 17.24 30.22 -22.59
N THR A 22 18.28 30.54 -21.83
CA THR A 22 19.19 29.55 -21.31
C THR A 22 18.30 28.54 -20.58
N TYR A 23 18.30 27.29 -21.03
CA TYR A 23 17.76 26.21 -20.23
C TYR A 23 18.58 26.21 -18.94
N ALA A 24 18.01 26.82 -17.90
CA ALA A 24 18.65 26.91 -16.61
C ALA A 24 18.94 25.47 -16.18
N SER A 25 20.23 25.16 -16.01
CA SER A 25 20.65 23.97 -15.28
C SER A 25 19.82 23.92 -14.00
N THR A 26 19.13 22.79 -13.78
CA THR A 26 18.17 22.62 -12.70
C THR A 26 18.90 22.83 -11.37
N LYS A 27 18.78 24.03 -10.79
CA LYS A 27 19.44 24.38 -9.51
C LYS A 27 18.98 23.48 -8.35
N TYR A 28 17.84 22.82 -8.53
CA TYR A 28 17.20 22.00 -7.53
C TYR A 28 17.43 20.52 -7.82
N LYS A 29 17.77 19.77 -6.79
CA LYS A 29 17.85 18.31 -6.84
C LYS A 29 16.47 17.75 -6.54
N PHE A 30 15.97 16.90 -7.44
CA PHE A 30 14.78 16.11 -7.20
C PHE A 30 15.18 14.68 -6.88
N THR A 31 14.72 14.18 -5.73
CA THR A 31 14.93 12.80 -5.32
C THR A 31 13.61 12.03 -5.32
N PHE A 32 13.65 10.80 -5.79
CA PHE A 32 12.53 9.87 -5.79
C PHE A 32 13.01 8.51 -5.31
N ASP A 33 12.39 7.97 -4.25
CA ASP A 33 12.83 6.76 -3.56
C ASP A 33 14.32 6.79 -3.19
N GLY A 34 14.78 7.93 -2.67
CA GLY A 34 16.17 8.13 -2.24
C GLY A 34 17.19 8.25 -3.38
N LYS A 35 16.76 8.22 -4.64
CA LYS A 35 17.63 8.35 -5.82
C LYS A 35 17.44 9.70 -6.50
N ASN A 36 18.53 10.34 -6.89
CA ASN A 36 18.48 11.54 -7.72
C ASN A 36 17.83 11.23 -9.07
N LYS A 37 16.87 12.06 -9.48
CA LYS A 37 16.29 12.01 -10.83
C LYS A 37 16.47 13.36 -11.49
N ALA A 38 16.74 13.34 -12.78
CA ALA A 38 16.75 14.54 -13.61
C ALA A 38 15.30 14.93 -13.91
N VAL A 39 14.72 15.73 -13.02
CA VAL A 39 13.40 16.35 -13.21
C VAL A 39 13.60 17.86 -13.08
N ASP A 40 13.07 18.62 -14.03
CA ASP A 40 13.09 20.07 -13.95
C ASP A 40 12.14 20.53 -12.85
N VAL A 41 12.67 21.26 -11.86
CA VAL A 41 11.90 21.78 -10.73
C VAL A 41 11.87 23.29 -10.84
N GLN A 42 10.67 23.85 -10.93
CA GLN A 42 10.43 25.28 -11.00
C GLN A 42 9.76 25.76 -9.71
N ILE A 43 10.16 26.92 -9.19
CA ILE A 43 9.52 27.52 -8.01
C ILE A 43 8.64 28.69 -8.44
N ILE A 44 7.33 28.59 -8.21
CA ILE A 44 6.35 29.65 -8.48
C ILE A 44 5.59 29.93 -7.18
N ASN A 45 5.55 31.18 -6.72
CA ASN A 45 4.87 31.58 -5.48
C ASN A 45 5.28 30.72 -4.26
N LYS A 46 6.58 30.45 -4.11
CA LYS A 46 7.16 29.60 -3.05
C LYS A 46 6.69 28.13 -3.08
N LYS A 47 6.11 27.65 -4.18
CA LYS A 47 5.73 26.25 -4.39
C LYS A 47 6.55 25.63 -5.52
N ALA A 48 6.94 24.37 -5.35
CA ALA A 48 7.65 23.60 -6.37
C ALA A 48 6.67 23.01 -7.39
N TYR A 49 7.00 23.15 -8.66
CA TYR A 49 6.29 22.60 -9.81
C TYR A 49 7.27 21.75 -10.60
N VAL A 50 6.76 20.63 -11.10
CA VAL A 50 7.53 19.66 -11.89
C VAL A 50 6.68 19.26 -13.09
N PRO A 51 7.30 18.96 -14.24
CA PRO A 51 6.58 18.45 -15.40
C PRO A 51 5.80 17.18 -15.03
N LEU A 52 4.50 17.17 -15.33
CA LEU A 52 3.60 16.07 -14.99
C LEU A 52 4.06 14.74 -15.60
N ASP A 53 4.48 14.76 -16.87
CA ASP A 53 4.99 13.56 -17.56
C ASP A 53 6.23 12.98 -16.90
N SER A 54 7.13 13.84 -16.40
CA SER A 54 8.33 13.39 -15.68
C SER A 54 7.96 12.65 -14.40
N VAL A 55 7.00 13.15 -13.63
CA VAL A 55 6.55 12.51 -12.39
C VAL A 55 5.82 11.20 -12.67
N VAL A 56 4.89 11.22 -13.62
CA VAL A 56 4.10 10.04 -13.98
C VAL A 56 4.97 8.93 -14.57
N GLY A 57 6.00 9.31 -15.33
CA GLY A 57 7.01 8.38 -15.86
C GLY A 57 7.80 7.65 -14.78
N LEU A 58 8.01 8.25 -13.59
CA LEU A 58 8.67 7.57 -12.45
C LEU A 58 7.90 6.33 -11.99
N TYR A 59 6.58 6.33 -12.19
CA TYR A 59 5.67 5.23 -11.87
C TYR A 59 5.30 4.38 -13.09
N GLY A 60 6.07 4.46 -14.19
CA GLY A 60 5.81 3.71 -15.42
C GLY A 60 4.50 4.08 -16.11
N GLY A 61 3.97 5.27 -15.81
CA GLY A 61 2.71 5.79 -16.31
C GLY A 61 2.82 6.65 -17.56
N LYS A 62 1.69 7.24 -17.96
CA LYS A 62 1.60 8.30 -18.98
C LYS A 62 0.54 9.33 -18.59
N ALA A 63 0.81 10.61 -18.83
CA ALA A 63 -0.22 11.63 -18.85
C ALA A 63 -0.59 11.97 -20.29
N THR A 64 -1.87 12.29 -20.52
CA THR A 64 -2.41 12.68 -21.82
C THR A 64 -3.32 13.88 -21.61
N TYR A 65 -3.15 14.92 -22.42
CA TYR A 65 -3.97 16.12 -22.33
C TYR A 65 -5.08 16.07 -23.38
N ASP A 66 -6.32 16.20 -22.93
CA ASP A 66 -7.48 16.41 -23.78
C ASP A 66 -7.82 17.90 -23.81
N ASP A 67 -7.56 18.53 -24.96
CA ASP A 67 -7.82 19.95 -25.16
C ASP A 67 -9.31 20.31 -25.22
N LYS A 68 -10.19 19.35 -25.54
CA LYS A 68 -11.65 19.59 -25.60
C LYS A 68 -12.22 19.75 -24.19
N THR A 69 -11.78 18.89 -23.27
CA THR A 69 -12.23 18.88 -21.87
C THR A 69 -11.28 19.63 -20.95
N LYS A 70 -10.19 20.19 -21.48
CA LYS A 70 -9.10 20.85 -20.73
C LYS A 70 -8.61 19.98 -19.57
N THR A 71 -8.53 18.67 -19.79
CA THR A 71 -8.29 17.66 -18.74
C THR A 71 -7.02 16.87 -19.03
N TYR A 72 -6.22 16.63 -17.99
CA TYR A 72 -5.13 15.66 -18.05
C TYR A 72 -5.60 14.29 -17.55
N ALA A 73 -5.58 13.29 -18.41
CA ALA A 73 -5.78 11.89 -18.04
C ALA A 73 -4.43 11.25 -17.70
N VAL A 74 -4.29 10.75 -16.48
CA VAL A 74 -3.06 10.15 -15.96
C VAL A 74 -3.27 8.65 -15.76
N THR A 75 -2.34 7.86 -16.28
CA THR A 75 -2.25 6.42 -16.04
C THR A 75 -0.92 6.12 -15.35
N SER A 76 -0.87 5.12 -14.47
CA SER A 76 0.37 4.69 -13.82
C SER A 76 0.49 3.17 -13.83
N LYS A 77 1.71 2.65 -14.01
CA LYS A 77 2.05 1.23 -13.78
C LYS A 77 2.74 1.03 -12.42
N ALA A 78 2.51 1.94 -11.47
CA ALA A 78 3.13 1.87 -10.17
C ALA A 78 2.93 0.45 -9.61
N PRO A 79 3.98 -0.24 -9.12
CA PRO A 79 3.73 -1.34 -8.20
C PRO A 79 2.89 -0.76 -7.06
N ALA A 80 1.77 -1.40 -6.73
CA ALA A 80 0.91 -0.97 -5.66
C ALA A 80 1.74 -0.88 -4.36
N LYS A 81 2.19 0.33 -4.02
CA LYS A 81 2.67 0.67 -2.69
C LYS A 81 1.55 1.42 -2.00
N ASP A 82 0.91 0.68 -1.11
CA ASP A 82 0.13 1.12 0.05
C ASP A 82 -0.72 2.38 -0.19
N ALA A 83 -1.87 2.15 -0.85
CA ALA A 83 -3.02 3.00 -0.64
C ALA A 83 -3.25 3.19 0.87
N PRO A 84 -3.69 4.38 1.34
CA PRO A 84 -4.18 4.52 2.71
C PRO A 84 -5.21 3.43 2.94
N ALA A 85 -5.14 2.72 4.08
CA ALA A 85 -5.93 1.53 4.38
C ALA A 85 -7.44 1.81 4.24
N SER A 86 -7.95 1.68 3.02
CA SER A 86 -9.29 1.18 2.74
C SER A 86 -9.38 -0.10 3.52
N GLN A 87 -10.37 -0.19 4.42
CA GLN A 87 -10.75 -1.38 5.21
C GLN A 87 -10.15 -2.63 4.57
N GLY A 88 -8.98 -3.05 5.08
CA GLY A 88 -8.11 -3.95 4.34
C GLY A 88 -8.90 -5.18 3.99
N SER A 89 -8.94 -5.56 2.70
CA SER A 89 -9.57 -6.81 2.27
C SER A 89 -9.23 -7.89 3.29
N LEU A 90 -10.24 -8.44 3.96
CA LEU A 90 -10.07 -9.51 4.93
C LEU A 90 -9.68 -10.82 4.25
N THR A 91 -9.33 -10.78 2.97
CA THR A 91 -8.81 -11.88 2.17
C THR A 91 -7.51 -11.45 1.52
N LYS A 92 -6.47 -12.27 1.65
CA LYS A 92 -5.16 -12.08 1.02
C LYS A 92 -4.65 -13.40 0.46
N THR A 93 -3.96 -13.33 -0.68
CA THR A 93 -3.41 -14.50 -1.37
C THR A 93 -1.93 -14.30 -1.63
N ILE A 94 -1.09 -15.27 -1.25
CA ILE A 94 0.34 -15.31 -1.56
C ILE A 94 0.65 -16.74 -2.04
N LYS A 95 1.33 -16.87 -3.19
CA LYS A 95 1.72 -18.18 -3.77
C LYS A 95 0.54 -19.19 -3.84
N ASP A 96 -0.62 -18.72 -4.31
CA ASP A 96 -1.86 -19.49 -4.43
C ASP A 96 -2.43 -20.05 -3.11
N VAL A 97 -1.93 -19.60 -1.97
CA VAL A 97 -2.54 -19.84 -0.66
C VAL A 97 -3.29 -18.58 -0.26
N THR A 98 -4.58 -18.73 0.05
CA THR A 98 -5.44 -17.62 0.46
C THR A 98 -5.77 -17.75 1.94
N ILE A 99 -5.57 -16.67 2.68
CA ILE A 99 -6.07 -16.52 4.05
C ILE A 99 -7.24 -15.53 4.01
N ARG A 100 -8.34 -15.90 4.67
CA ARG A 100 -9.45 -15.00 4.93
C ARG A 100 -9.75 -14.89 6.43
N ILE A 101 -9.81 -13.68 6.97
CA ILE A 101 -10.39 -13.40 8.28
C ILE A 101 -11.91 -13.33 8.08
N ASP A 102 -12.63 -14.34 8.58
CA ASP A 102 -14.08 -14.42 8.46
C ASP A 102 -14.78 -13.42 9.40
N LYS A 103 -14.31 -13.36 10.65
CA LYS A 103 -14.77 -12.41 11.67
C LYS A 103 -13.79 -12.37 12.83
N ILE A 104 -13.89 -11.29 13.62
CA ILE A 104 -13.22 -11.18 14.91
C ILE A 104 -14.28 -10.87 15.95
N VAL A 105 -14.37 -11.70 16.98
CA VAL A 105 -15.36 -11.56 18.05
C VAL A 105 -14.61 -11.49 19.37
N GLN A 106 -14.96 -10.56 20.23
CA GLN A 106 -14.44 -10.49 21.59
C GLN A 106 -15.60 -10.56 22.58
N ASP A 107 -15.48 -11.43 23.57
CA ASP A 107 -16.33 -11.45 24.76
C ASP A 107 -15.48 -11.16 26.01
N ALA A 108 -16.06 -11.40 27.19
CA ALA A 108 -15.36 -11.18 28.45
C ALA A 108 -14.18 -12.14 28.69
N ASP A 109 -14.17 -13.31 28.05
CA ASP A 109 -13.16 -14.35 28.23
C ASP A 109 -12.04 -14.25 27.20
N SER A 110 -12.37 -14.02 25.92
CA SER A 110 -11.38 -14.09 24.84
C SER A 110 -11.70 -13.22 23.63
N LEU A 111 -10.64 -12.85 22.92
CA LEU A 111 -10.67 -12.37 21.55
C LEU A 111 -10.46 -13.56 20.60
N LYS A 112 -11.38 -13.75 19.65
CA LYS A 112 -11.46 -14.89 18.74
C LYS A 112 -11.28 -14.41 17.31
N VAL A 113 -10.26 -14.92 16.63
CA VAL A 113 -9.98 -14.64 15.22
C VAL A 113 -10.39 -15.87 14.41
N TYR A 114 -11.47 -15.74 13.63
CA TYR A 114 -11.97 -16.82 12.77
C TYR A 114 -11.29 -16.70 11.41
N VAL A 115 -10.61 -17.76 10.99
CA VAL A 115 -9.78 -17.77 9.79
C VAL A 115 -10.18 -18.92 8.88
N SER A 116 -10.23 -18.66 7.57
CA SER A 116 -10.29 -19.68 6.53
C SER A 116 -8.96 -19.73 5.77
N TYR A 117 -8.38 -20.92 5.65
CA TYR A 117 -7.20 -21.22 4.83
C TYR A 117 -7.65 -21.94 3.57
N ILE A 118 -7.24 -21.46 2.40
CA ILE A 118 -7.61 -22.06 1.10
C ILE A 118 -6.32 -22.31 0.32
N ASN A 119 -5.99 -23.56 0.08
CA ASN A 119 -4.82 -23.93 -0.72
C ASN A 119 -5.21 -24.19 -2.17
N LYS A 120 -4.92 -23.24 -3.06
CA LYS A 120 -5.07 -23.42 -4.52
C LYS A 120 -3.74 -23.71 -5.20
N SER A 121 -2.66 -23.86 -4.43
CA SER A 121 -1.36 -24.19 -4.97
C SER A 121 -1.31 -25.67 -5.40
N LYS A 122 -0.19 -26.07 -6.00
CA LYS A 122 0.05 -27.47 -6.42
C LYS A 122 0.76 -28.32 -5.35
N LYS A 123 1.00 -27.76 -4.16
CA LYS A 123 1.72 -28.42 -3.06
C LYS A 123 0.92 -28.27 -1.77
N GLU A 124 1.21 -29.09 -0.78
CA GLU A 124 0.72 -28.85 0.59
C GLU A 124 1.12 -27.46 1.08
N ALA A 125 0.31 -26.89 1.97
CA ALA A 125 0.54 -25.58 2.57
C ALA A 125 0.37 -25.65 4.09
N MET A 126 1.34 -25.11 4.83
CA MET A 126 1.27 -25.01 6.29
C MET A 126 0.20 -23.99 6.71
N THR A 127 -0.63 -24.32 7.70
CA THR A 127 -1.45 -23.36 8.45
C THR A 127 -0.69 -22.95 9.72
N GLY A 128 -0.31 -21.69 9.84
CA GLY A 128 0.61 -21.21 10.87
C GLY A 128 -0.09 -20.55 12.05
N ASP A 129 -1.16 -21.15 12.60
CA ASP A 129 -1.97 -20.55 13.68
C ASP A 129 -1.11 -20.13 14.87
N SER A 130 -0.17 -20.98 15.29
CA SER A 130 0.75 -20.75 16.42
C SER A 130 1.76 -19.62 16.20
N LEU A 131 1.88 -19.11 14.97
CA LEU A 131 2.76 -18.00 14.62
C LEU A 131 1.99 -16.66 14.53
N THR A 132 0.68 -16.70 14.77
CA THR A 132 -0.20 -15.54 14.67
C THR A 132 0.12 -14.51 15.74
N LYS A 133 0.07 -13.24 15.34
CA LYS A 133 0.29 -12.10 16.23
C LYS A 133 -0.78 -11.07 15.99
N ILE A 134 -1.17 -10.38 17.05
CA ILE A 134 -2.02 -9.20 16.96
C ILE A 134 -1.32 -8.00 17.57
N VAL A 135 -1.68 -6.81 17.10
CA VAL A 135 -1.28 -5.54 17.70
C VAL A 135 -2.54 -4.76 18.05
N ALA A 136 -2.68 -4.44 19.33
CA ALA A 136 -3.78 -3.66 19.89
C ALA A 136 -3.19 -2.55 20.78
N ASN A 137 -3.62 -1.31 20.58
CA ASN A 137 -3.15 -0.14 21.37
C ASN A 137 -1.63 -0.03 21.49
N GLY A 138 -0.89 -0.30 20.41
CA GLY A 138 0.57 -0.24 20.41
C GLY A 138 1.27 -1.41 21.13
N LYS A 139 0.52 -2.38 21.67
CA LYS A 139 1.06 -3.60 22.28
C LYS A 139 0.92 -4.79 21.33
N GLN A 140 1.98 -5.57 21.19
CA GLN A 140 1.96 -6.84 20.48
C GLN A 140 1.54 -7.97 21.42
N HIS A 141 0.65 -8.84 20.95
CA HIS A 141 0.24 -10.07 21.63
C HIS A 141 0.54 -11.24 20.68
N GLY A 142 1.37 -12.18 21.14
CA GLY A 142 1.67 -13.41 20.41
C GLY A 142 0.68 -14.52 20.77
N PHE A 143 0.71 -15.59 19.98
CA PHE A 143 0.01 -16.83 20.31
C PHE A 143 0.47 -17.37 21.68
N ASP A 144 -0.48 -17.70 22.54
CA ASP A 144 -0.27 -18.25 23.88
C ASP A 144 -0.80 -19.69 23.85
N PHE A 145 0.11 -20.67 23.85
CA PHE A 145 -0.24 -22.08 23.68
C PHE A 145 -1.13 -22.58 24.81
N ASP A 146 -0.80 -22.27 26.06
CA ASP A 146 -1.57 -22.70 27.22
C ASP A 146 -2.99 -22.10 27.19
N PHE A 147 -3.11 -20.83 26.79
CA PHE A 147 -4.41 -20.18 26.65
C PHE A 147 -5.28 -20.80 25.53
N ASN A 148 -4.64 -21.29 24.46
CA ASN A 148 -5.33 -21.88 23.32
C ASN A 148 -5.61 -23.37 23.50
N PHE A 149 -4.76 -24.13 24.21
CA PHE A 149 -4.79 -25.59 24.23
C PHE A 149 -6.16 -26.13 24.66
N ASP A 150 -6.68 -25.68 25.79
CA ASP A 150 -7.98 -26.14 26.28
C ASP A 150 -9.11 -25.77 25.31
N ARG A 151 -9.07 -24.54 24.77
CA ARG A 151 -10.07 -24.00 23.82
C ARG A 151 -10.03 -24.69 22.46
N TYR A 152 -8.87 -25.21 22.07
CA TYR A 152 -8.67 -25.93 20.80
C TYR A 152 -9.46 -27.24 20.79
N TYR A 153 -9.58 -27.90 21.95
CA TYR A 153 -10.30 -29.16 22.10
C TYR A 153 -11.74 -29.00 22.58
N ASP A 154 -12.22 -27.76 22.73
CA ASP A 154 -13.63 -27.51 22.97
C ASP A 154 -14.48 -27.99 21.79
N LYS A 155 -15.66 -28.54 22.12
CA LYS A 155 -16.61 -28.98 21.12
C LYS A 155 -17.01 -27.79 20.23
N ASP A 156 -17.10 -28.03 18.93
CA ASP A 156 -17.54 -27.05 17.93
C ASP A 156 -16.59 -25.88 17.66
N VAL A 157 -15.31 -25.98 18.05
CA VAL A 157 -14.25 -25.04 17.65
C VAL A 157 -13.52 -25.58 16.41
N PRO A 158 -13.67 -24.93 15.23
CA PRO A 158 -12.87 -25.28 14.07
C PRO A 158 -11.38 -25.11 14.34
N HIS A 159 -10.60 -26.10 13.93
CA HIS A 159 -9.16 -26.06 14.00
C HIS A 159 -8.59 -26.73 12.74
N ALA A 160 -7.86 -25.95 11.96
CA ALA A 160 -7.26 -26.46 10.73
C ALA A 160 -6.14 -27.46 11.06
N ALA A 161 -5.96 -28.46 10.20
CA ALA A 161 -4.77 -29.30 10.24
C ALA A 161 -3.53 -28.44 9.94
N ASN A 162 -2.40 -28.74 10.59
CA ASN A 162 -1.13 -28.00 10.44
C ASN A 162 -0.68 -27.85 8.98
N PHE A 163 -1.08 -28.78 8.10
CA PHE A 163 -0.85 -28.75 6.67
C PHE A 163 -2.14 -29.12 5.95
N ILE A 164 -2.43 -28.38 4.87
CA ILE A 164 -3.60 -28.61 4.01
C ILE A 164 -3.16 -28.94 2.58
N GLU A 165 -3.77 -29.96 1.99
CA GLU A 165 -3.50 -30.43 0.62
C GLU A 165 -4.01 -29.46 -0.46
N PRO A 166 -3.52 -29.54 -1.71
CA PRO A 166 -4.07 -28.80 -2.84
C PRO A 166 -5.59 -28.95 -2.97
N GLY A 167 -6.29 -27.84 -3.19
CA GLY A 167 -7.74 -27.77 -3.34
C GLY A 167 -8.52 -27.72 -2.01
N VAL A 168 -7.85 -27.90 -0.88
CA VAL A 168 -8.50 -27.91 0.44
C VAL A 168 -8.82 -26.50 0.93
N THR A 169 -9.97 -26.38 1.58
CA THR A 169 -10.34 -25.21 2.39
C THR A 169 -10.61 -25.66 3.81
N GLU A 170 -9.88 -25.11 4.77
CA GLU A 170 -10.03 -25.41 6.19
C GLU A 170 -10.30 -24.14 6.99
N LYS A 171 -10.85 -24.31 8.19
CA LYS A 171 -11.14 -23.19 9.10
C LYS A 171 -10.48 -23.40 10.45
N SER A 172 -10.05 -22.30 11.06
CA SER A 172 -9.51 -22.28 12.42
C SER A 172 -10.06 -21.10 13.22
N VAL A 173 -10.05 -21.24 14.53
CA VAL A 173 -10.29 -20.15 15.48
C VAL A 173 -9.06 -20.01 16.36
N ILE A 174 -8.47 -18.82 16.34
CA ILE A 174 -7.27 -18.49 17.11
C ILE A 174 -7.67 -17.57 18.26
N PHE A 175 -7.28 -17.93 19.47
CA PHE A 175 -7.68 -17.23 20.69
C PHE A 175 -6.56 -16.34 21.23
N PHE A 176 -6.93 -15.15 21.67
CA PHE A 176 -6.09 -14.22 22.41
C PHE A 176 -6.82 -13.77 23.66
N LYS A 177 -6.06 -13.35 24.68
CA LYS A 177 -6.64 -12.65 25.83
C LYS A 177 -7.36 -11.38 25.35
N PRO A 178 -8.48 -10.97 25.98
CA PRO A 178 -9.23 -9.78 25.59
C PRO A 178 -8.35 -8.53 25.55
N VAL A 179 -8.63 -7.64 24.60
CA VAL A 179 -7.90 -6.38 24.41
C VAL A 179 -8.85 -5.18 24.50
N THR A 180 -8.33 -4.05 24.96
CA THR A 180 -9.11 -2.81 25.11
C THR A 180 -9.05 -1.97 23.83
N ALA A 181 -9.44 -2.52 22.67
CA ALA A 181 -9.41 -1.81 21.40
C ALA A 181 -10.70 -2.06 20.59
N ASP A 182 -11.03 -1.16 19.66
CA ASP A 182 -12.14 -1.36 18.70
C ASP A 182 -11.66 -1.95 17.37
N LYS A 183 -10.35 -1.84 17.10
CA LYS A 183 -9.67 -2.36 15.92
C LYS A 183 -8.29 -2.90 16.30
N ILE A 184 -7.81 -3.88 15.54
CA ILE A 184 -6.49 -4.47 15.70
C ILE A 184 -5.80 -4.69 14.35
N ASN A 185 -4.48 -4.76 14.39
CA ASN A 185 -3.69 -5.29 13.28
C ASN A 185 -3.39 -6.76 13.57
N ILE A 186 -3.42 -7.59 12.54
CA ILE A 186 -3.20 -9.03 12.65
C ILE A 186 -2.13 -9.43 11.65
N VAL A 187 -1.22 -10.29 12.09
CA VAL A 187 -0.30 -11.03 11.23
C VAL A 187 -0.64 -12.51 11.37
N LEU A 188 -1.18 -13.09 10.31
CA LEU A 188 -1.41 -14.54 10.17
C LEU A 188 -0.24 -15.13 9.39
N ASN A 189 0.12 -16.37 9.67
CA ASN A 189 1.14 -17.08 8.90
C ASN A 189 0.51 -18.26 8.16
N ALA A 190 0.86 -18.42 6.89
CA ALA A 190 0.58 -19.66 6.16
C ALA A 190 1.64 -19.87 5.10
N ASN A 191 1.99 -21.13 4.86
CA ASN A 191 3.00 -21.51 3.86
C ASN A 191 4.31 -20.72 3.99
N PHE A 192 4.75 -20.47 5.24
CA PHE A 192 5.95 -19.71 5.59
C PHE A 192 5.93 -18.23 5.15
N GLU A 193 4.75 -17.68 4.90
CA GLU A 193 4.55 -16.27 4.52
C GLU A 193 3.71 -15.52 5.56
N ASP A 194 4.00 -14.23 5.73
CA ASP A 194 3.25 -13.33 6.61
C ASP A 194 2.10 -12.63 5.86
N TYR A 195 0.88 -12.82 6.34
CA TYR A 195 -0.33 -12.16 5.86
C TYR A 195 -0.74 -11.08 6.86
N ARG A 196 -0.55 -9.82 6.47
CA ARG A 196 -0.79 -8.65 7.34
C ARG A 196 -2.12 -7.99 7.03
N PHE A 197 -2.97 -7.86 8.04
CA PHE A 197 -4.27 -7.20 7.99
C PHE A 197 -4.26 -6.04 8.98
N ASN A 198 -4.61 -4.84 8.53
CA ASN A 198 -4.57 -3.63 9.35
C ASN A 198 -5.99 -3.13 9.63
N ASP A 199 -6.17 -2.49 10.78
CA ASP A 199 -7.40 -1.81 11.19
C ASP A 199 -8.66 -2.72 11.16
N VAL A 200 -8.48 -4.01 11.51
CA VAL A 200 -9.56 -4.98 11.50
C VAL A 200 -10.47 -4.77 12.71
N LYS A 201 -11.76 -4.54 12.46
CA LYS A 201 -12.76 -4.24 13.50
C LYS A 201 -13.06 -5.46 14.37
N ILE A 202 -13.11 -5.24 15.68
CA ILE A 202 -13.57 -6.23 16.66
C ILE A 202 -15.10 -6.13 16.78
N GLN A 203 -15.78 -7.28 16.71
CA GLN A 203 -17.20 -7.40 17.07
C GLN A 203 -17.27 -7.69 18.57
N LYS A 204 -18.01 -6.87 19.31
CA LYS A 204 -18.26 -7.02 20.75
C LYS A 204 -19.69 -7.52 20.95
#